data_AF-A0A077D5T0-F1
#
_entry.id   AF-A0A077D5T0-F1
#
_cell.length_a   1.000
_cell.length_b   1.000
_cell.length_c   1.000
_cell.angle_alpha   90.00
_cell.angle_beta   90.00
_cell.angle_gamma   90.00
#
_symmetry.space_group_name_H-M   'P 1'
#
loop_
_entity.id
_entity.type
_entity.pdbx_description
1 polymer ?
#
loop_
_entity_poly.entity_id
_entity_poly.type
_entity_poly.pdbx_seq_one_letter_code
_entity_poly.pdbx_strand_id
1 'polypeptide(L)'
;HVLMEAGFPANSQLGKDISIENDLDKLEKALQGGESILETAGEKACEGYIISKVQKIVMPGGNIEKETETFEEFHPFLFEQHKTKAYQKIDSFNKAVDIFFSSLEGQKIDQKTHQKEKEALKKLDNIKKDHEKRVCDLKKNQLTDISKAQLIEINLDLVDKAILIIRSAIANQIGWSEIGNLVLEAQEAGDVVAKAIKKLKLEANHFTMLLDDPYNNDGENMIPQLVDIDLDLTAYANARKYYDFKKHAAKKEQKTLDSSGKAFKNAEKKTKLALKEVALTSSIIKARKTFWFEKFL
;
A
#
# COMPACT_ATOMS: atom_id res chain seq x y z
N HIS A 1 -7.14 42.16 -18.88
CA HIS A 1 -6.04 43.14 -18.81
C HIS A 1 -6.52 44.56 -19.08
N VAL A 2 -6.83 44.93 -20.33
CA VAL A 2 -7.21 46.32 -20.71
C VAL A 2 -8.47 46.84 -19.99
N LEU A 3 -9.44 45.97 -19.73
CA LEU A 3 -10.61 46.32 -18.91
C LEU A 3 -10.21 46.59 -17.45
N MET A 4 -9.24 45.87 -16.90
CA MET A 4 -8.79 46.13 -15.53
C MET A 4 -7.92 47.38 -15.44
N GLU A 5 -7.14 47.70 -16.47
CA GLU A 5 -6.46 49.00 -16.57
C GLU A 5 -7.44 50.16 -16.66
N ALA A 6 -8.58 49.96 -17.34
CA ALA A 6 -9.69 50.92 -17.37
C ALA A 6 -10.50 51.00 -16.05
N GLY A 7 -10.13 50.20 -15.03
CA GLY A 7 -10.70 50.23 -13.69
C GLY A 7 -11.83 49.23 -13.43
N PHE A 8 -12.13 48.32 -14.35
CA PHE A 8 -13.14 47.28 -14.13
C PHE A 8 -12.58 46.12 -13.28
N PRO A 9 -13.38 45.52 -12.38
CA PRO A 9 -12.97 44.35 -11.62
C PRO A 9 -12.70 43.12 -12.52
N ALA A 10 -11.87 42.19 -12.02
CA ALA A 10 -11.58 40.95 -12.72
C ALA A 10 -12.87 40.13 -12.96
N ASN A 11 -13.02 39.54 -14.16
CA ASN A 11 -14.19 38.75 -14.58
C ASN A 11 -15.54 39.51 -14.60
N SER A 12 -15.52 40.84 -14.77
CA SER A 12 -16.72 41.68 -14.89
C SER A 12 -17.67 41.23 -16.01
N GLN A 13 -18.99 41.26 -15.76
CA GLN A 13 -20.02 40.90 -16.73
C GLN A 13 -20.80 42.12 -17.26
N LEU A 14 -21.05 42.12 -18.58
CA LEU A 14 -21.87 43.13 -19.25
C LEU A 14 -23.31 43.09 -18.70
N GLY A 15 -23.82 44.24 -18.26
CA GLY A 15 -25.18 44.37 -17.70
C GLY A 15 -25.32 44.13 -16.20
N LYS A 16 -24.27 43.64 -15.50
CA LYS A 16 -24.20 43.60 -14.03
C LYS A 16 -23.17 44.57 -13.49
N ASP A 17 -21.92 44.44 -13.95
CA ASP A 17 -20.77 45.20 -13.44
C ASP A 17 -20.36 46.33 -14.39
N ILE A 18 -20.74 46.22 -15.66
CA ILE A 18 -20.42 47.19 -16.72
C ILE A 18 -21.73 47.71 -17.32
N SER A 19 -21.97 49.02 -17.21
CA SER A 19 -23.15 49.68 -17.77
C SER A 19 -22.81 50.38 -19.07
N ILE A 20 -23.42 49.95 -20.19
CA ILE A 20 -23.13 50.46 -21.54
C ILE A 20 -23.36 51.99 -21.63
N GLU A 21 -24.33 52.53 -20.91
CA GLU A 21 -24.67 53.95 -20.95
C GLU A 21 -23.68 54.85 -20.18
N ASN A 22 -23.06 54.35 -19.11
CA ASN A 22 -22.20 55.16 -18.23
C ASN A 22 -20.70 54.89 -18.41
N ASP A 23 -20.35 53.72 -18.94
CA ASP A 23 -18.97 53.26 -19.05
C ASP A 23 -18.49 53.17 -20.50
N LEU A 24 -19.27 53.67 -21.47
CA LEU A 24 -18.95 53.64 -22.90
C LEU A 24 -17.56 54.21 -23.20
N ASP A 25 -17.24 55.38 -22.64
CA ASP A 25 -15.94 56.05 -22.84
C ASP A 25 -14.77 55.24 -22.27
N LYS A 26 -14.97 54.55 -21.14
CA LYS A 26 -13.94 53.68 -20.53
C LYS A 26 -13.77 52.40 -21.34
N LEU A 27 -14.87 51.84 -21.86
CA LEU A 27 -14.87 50.69 -22.76
C LEU A 27 -14.15 51.01 -24.07
N GLU A 28 -14.42 52.16 -24.66
CA GLU A 28 -13.76 52.60 -25.89
C GLU A 28 -12.25 52.76 -25.68
N LYS A 29 -11.83 53.40 -24.59
CA LYS A 29 -10.41 53.49 -24.21
C LYS A 29 -9.77 52.11 -23.99
N ALA A 30 -10.48 51.18 -23.36
CA ALA A 30 -9.98 49.82 -23.15
C ALA A 30 -9.83 49.05 -24.47
N LEU A 31 -10.76 49.23 -25.41
CA LEU A 31 -10.71 48.62 -26.75
C LEU A 31 -9.56 49.19 -27.57
N GLN A 32 -9.40 50.52 -27.60
CA GLN A 32 -8.26 51.19 -28.25
C GLN A 32 -6.92 50.75 -27.65
N GLY A 33 -6.84 50.60 -26.32
CA GLY A 33 -5.67 50.05 -25.65
C GLY A 33 -5.36 48.60 -26.08
N GLY A 34 -6.40 47.77 -26.25
CA GLY A 34 -6.26 46.41 -26.76
C GLY A 34 -5.75 46.34 -28.20
N GLU A 35 -6.25 47.21 -29.06
CA GLU A 35 -5.81 47.32 -30.46
C GLU A 35 -4.34 47.76 -30.56
N SER A 36 -3.93 48.75 -29.76
CA SER A 36 -2.53 49.19 -29.69
C SER A 36 -1.57 48.09 -29.22
N ILE A 37 -1.99 47.24 -28.26
CA ILE A 37 -1.21 46.09 -27.82
C ILE A 37 -1.01 45.08 -28.96
N LEU A 38 -2.06 44.84 -29.77
CA LEU A 38 -1.99 43.92 -30.91
C LEU A 38 -1.08 44.45 -32.03
N GLU A 39 -1.17 45.73 -32.38
CA GLU A 39 -0.27 46.35 -33.35
C GLU A 39 1.19 46.29 -32.89
N THR A 40 1.43 46.66 -31.63
CA THR A 40 2.78 46.63 -31.04
C THR A 40 3.35 45.20 -31.04
N ALA A 41 2.51 44.19 -30.82
CA ALA A 41 2.90 42.80 -30.87
C ALA A 41 3.26 42.31 -32.28
N GLY A 42 2.69 42.90 -33.32
CA GLY A 42 2.99 42.60 -34.72
C GLY A 42 4.27 43.26 -35.24
N GLU A 43 4.60 44.46 -34.73
CA GLU A 43 5.73 45.26 -35.24
C GLU A 43 7.05 45.04 -34.47
N LYS A 44 6.99 44.78 -33.16
CA LYS A 44 8.17 44.67 -32.30
C LYS A 44 8.32 43.27 -31.72
N ALA A 45 9.58 42.84 -31.56
CA ALA A 45 9.88 41.64 -30.81
C ALA A 45 9.38 41.80 -29.36
N CYS A 46 8.38 40.99 -29.00
CA CYS A 46 7.79 41.03 -27.67
C CYS A 46 8.73 40.40 -26.65
N GLU A 47 8.79 41.03 -25.47
CA GLU A 47 9.36 40.45 -24.28
C GLU A 47 8.51 39.25 -23.80
N GLY A 48 9.02 38.47 -22.86
CA GLY A 48 8.31 37.33 -22.29
C GLY A 48 8.21 37.45 -20.78
N TYR A 49 7.04 37.14 -20.24
CA TYR A 49 6.79 37.13 -18.80
C TYR A 49 6.36 35.73 -18.38
N ILE A 50 7.03 35.15 -17.39
CA ILE A 50 6.65 33.89 -16.75
C ILE A 50 6.11 34.21 -15.36
N ILE A 51 4.86 33.83 -15.10
CA ILE A 51 4.21 34.01 -13.81
C ILE A 51 4.48 32.77 -12.96
N SER A 52 5.00 32.98 -11.76
CA SER A 52 5.33 31.90 -10.83
C SER A 52 4.51 31.98 -9.54
N LYS A 53 4.25 30.81 -8.98
CA LYS A 53 3.67 30.66 -7.65
C LYS A 53 4.72 30.06 -6.73
N VAL A 54 5.06 30.82 -5.70
CA VAL A 54 5.94 30.36 -4.63
C VAL A 54 5.08 29.57 -3.65
N GLN A 55 5.34 28.27 -3.54
CA GLN A 55 4.73 27.42 -2.51
C GLN A 55 5.76 27.11 -1.44
N LYS A 56 5.43 27.42 -0.18
CA LYS A 56 6.22 27.02 0.98
C LYS A 56 5.84 25.59 1.35
N ILE A 57 6.72 24.64 1.06
CA ILE A 57 6.53 23.26 1.49
C ILE A 57 7.22 23.09 2.85
N VAL A 58 6.43 22.82 3.88
CA VAL A 58 6.95 22.47 5.21
C VAL A 58 7.36 21.00 5.17
N MET A 59 8.65 20.70 5.29
CA MET A 59 9.12 19.33 5.40
C MET A 59 8.76 18.71 6.76
N PRO A 60 8.47 17.39 6.83
CA PRO A 60 8.25 16.70 8.09
C PRO A 60 9.58 16.69 8.88
N GLY A 61 9.66 17.54 9.91
CA GLY A 61 10.89 17.79 10.68
C GLY A 61 11.07 19.24 11.15
N GLY A 62 10.19 20.17 10.73
CA GLY A 62 9.98 21.45 11.42
C GLY A 62 11.01 22.56 11.19
N ASN A 63 12.13 22.33 10.49
CA ASN A 63 13.21 23.34 10.42
C ASN A 63 13.66 23.77 9.01
N ILE A 64 13.02 23.32 7.93
CA ILE A 64 13.38 23.77 6.56
C ILE A 64 12.12 24.12 5.78
N GLU A 65 11.85 25.42 5.64
CA GLU A 65 10.93 25.95 4.62
C GLU A 65 11.65 25.88 3.27
N LYS A 66 11.33 24.88 2.45
CA LYS A 66 11.80 24.88 1.06
C LYS A 66 10.78 25.62 0.22
N GLU A 67 11.10 26.85 -0.15
CA GLU A 67 10.34 27.60 -1.15
C GLU A 67 10.52 26.92 -2.50
N THR A 68 9.43 26.35 -3.02
CA THR A 68 9.40 25.76 -4.36
C THR A 68 8.67 26.70 -5.28
N GLU A 69 9.38 27.26 -6.25
CA GLU A 69 8.81 28.11 -7.29
C GLU A 69 8.28 27.23 -8.42
N THR A 70 6.98 27.34 -8.70
CA THR A 70 6.32 26.61 -9.80
C THR A 70 5.80 27.62 -10.81
N PHE A 71 6.10 27.44 -12.10
CA PHE A 71 5.57 28.30 -13.15
C PHE A 71 4.10 27.95 -13.42
N GLU A 72 3.22 28.95 -13.42
CA GLU A 72 1.79 28.81 -13.68
C GLU A 72 1.44 29.17 -15.13
N GLU A 73 1.87 30.35 -15.57
CA GLU A 73 1.45 30.94 -16.84
C GLU A 73 2.63 31.67 -17.51
N PHE A 74 2.53 31.87 -18.83
CA PHE A 74 3.47 32.68 -19.60
C PHE A 74 2.71 33.61 -20.54
N HIS A 75 3.17 34.85 -20.68
CA HIS A 75 2.49 35.90 -21.45
C HIS A 75 3.50 36.78 -22.19
N PRO A 76 3.13 37.36 -23.36
CA PRO A 76 3.98 38.31 -24.09
C PRO A 76 4.08 39.68 -23.41
N PHE A 77 3.17 39.99 -22.48
CA PHE A 77 3.14 41.23 -21.72
C PHE A 77 2.81 40.96 -20.25
N LEU A 78 3.24 41.84 -19.35
CA LEU A 78 2.84 41.77 -17.94
C LEU A 78 1.42 42.30 -17.76
N PHE A 79 0.45 41.40 -17.79
CA PHE A 79 -0.95 41.77 -17.59
C PHE A 79 -1.23 42.23 -16.15
N GLU A 80 -2.12 43.20 -16.01
CA GLU A 80 -2.54 43.79 -14.72
C GLU A 80 -2.95 42.74 -13.68
N GLN A 81 -3.61 41.66 -14.13
CA GLN A 81 -4.07 40.56 -13.28
C GLN A 81 -2.94 39.75 -12.62
N HIS A 82 -1.72 39.86 -13.12
CA HIS A 82 -0.56 39.13 -12.62
C HIS A 82 0.49 40.02 -11.97
N LYS A 83 0.32 41.36 -11.93
CA LYS A 83 1.25 42.29 -11.27
C LYS A 83 1.41 42.00 -9.77
N THR A 84 0.38 41.43 -9.13
CA THR A 84 0.39 41.05 -7.72
C THR A 84 1.08 39.71 -7.46
N LYS A 85 1.31 38.89 -8.49
CA LYS A 85 2.01 37.59 -8.39
C LYS A 85 3.50 37.77 -8.61
N ALA A 86 4.30 36.77 -8.24
CA ALA A 86 5.71 36.73 -8.61
C ALA A 86 5.84 36.47 -10.12
N TYR A 87 6.73 37.21 -10.79
CA TYR A 87 6.96 37.07 -12.22
C TYR A 87 8.43 37.24 -12.59
N GLN A 88 8.83 36.61 -13.68
CA GLN A 88 10.16 36.73 -14.27
C GLN A 88 10.03 37.35 -15.66
N LYS A 89 10.78 38.44 -15.89
CA LYS A 89 10.86 39.13 -17.19
C LYS A 89 12.03 38.56 -18.00
N ILE A 90 11.78 38.29 -19.27
CA ILE A 90 12.72 37.66 -20.21
C ILE A 90 12.70 38.45 -21.51
N ASP A 91 13.87 38.59 -22.14
CA ASP A 91 14.08 39.47 -23.30
C ASP A 91 13.26 39.09 -24.55
N SER A 92 12.77 37.86 -24.63
CA SER A 92 12.01 37.36 -25.78
C SER A 92 10.89 36.43 -25.32
N PHE A 93 9.70 36.60 -25.90
CA PHE A 93 8.57 35.72 -25.66
C PHE A 93 8.91 34.25 -25.97
N ASN A 94 9.52 33.97 -27.13
CA ASN A 94 9.90 32.59 -27.51
C ASN A 94 10.82 31.94 -26.47
N LYS A 95 11.77 32.70 -25.91
CA LYS A 95 12.68 32.23 -24.86
C LYS A 95 11.94 31.98 -23.55
N ALA A 96 10.92 32.78 -23.22
CA ALA A 96 10.06 32.53 -22.06
C ALA A 96 9.22 31.26 -22.24
N VAL A 97 8.68 31.03 -23.44
CA VAL A 97 7.96 29.79 -23.77
C VAL A 97 8.89 28.57 -23.62
N ASP A 98 10.12 28.64 -24.14
CA ASP A 98 11.12 27.57 -23.98
C ASP A 98 11.40 27.26 -22.51
N ILE A 99 11.63 28.28 -21.67
CA ILE A 99 11.93 28.11 -20.24
C ILE A 99 10.72 27.53 -19.49
N PHE A 100 9.52 28.00 -19.81
CA PHE A 100 8.29 27.49 -19.20
C PHE A 100 8.10 26.00 -19.47
N PHE A 101 8.13 25.59 -20.74
CA PHE A 101 7.96 24.18 -21.11
C PHE A 101 9.14 23.31 -20.67
N SER A 102 10.37 23.83 -20.68
CA SER A 102 11.53 23.11 -20.13
C SER A 102 11.36 22.79 -18.64
N SER A 103 10.86 23.74 -17.85
CA SER A 103 10.59 23.54 -16.42
C SER A 103 9.47 22.54 -16.20
N LEU A 104 8.36 22.67 -16.93
CA LEU A 104 7.22 21.75 -16.86
C LEU A 104 7.61 20.31 -17.23
N GLU A 105 8.42 20.15 -18.28
CA GLU A 105 8.98 18.86 -18.66
C GLU A 105 9.91 18.31 -17.58
N GLY A 106 10.77 19.15 -17.00
CA GLY A 106 11.62 18.81 -15.87
C GLY A 106 10.83 18.25 -14.69
N GLN A 107 9.75 18.92 -14.29
CA GLN A 107 8.84 18.46 -13.23
C GLN A 107 8.17 17.13 -13.59
N LYS A 108 7.73 16.96 -14.85
CA LYS A 108 7.12 15.72 -15.32
C LYS A 108 8.11 14.55 -15.32
N ILE A 109 9.38 14.81 -15.65
CA ILE A 109 10.47 13.83 -15.55
C ILE A 109 10.66 13.45 -14.08
N ASP A 110 10.73 14.41 -13.16
CA ASP A 110 10.89 14.15 -11.73
C ASP A 110 9.76 13.32 -11.15
N GLN A 111 8.51 13.63 -11.48
CA GLN A 111 7.37 12.83 -11.07
C GLN A 111 7.47 11.38 -11.57
N LYS A 112 7.85 11.18 -12.84
CA LYS A 112 8.05 9.84 -13.42
C LYS A 112 9.23 9.10 -12.75
N THR A 113 10.32 9.79 -12.48
CA THR A 113 11.51 9.25 -11.80
C THR A 113 11.13 8.79 -10.39
N HIS A 114 10.52 9.66 -9.60
CA HIS A 114 10.06 9.31 -8.25
C HIS A 114 9.05 8.16 -8.24
N GLN A 115 8.14 8.10 -9.20
CA GLN A 115 7.21 6.99 -9.30
C GLN A 115 7.93 5.65 -9.55
N LYS A 116 8.91 5.63 -10.46
CA LYS A 116 9.73 4.44 -10.73
C LYS A 116 10.57 4.02 -9.52
N GLU A 117 11.17 4.99 -8.81
CA GLU A 117 11.91 4.72 -7.57
C GLU A 117 11.01 4.10 -6.50
N LYS A 118 9.83 4.68 -6.29
CA LYS A 118 8.83 4.18 -5.34
C LYS A 118 8.38 2.76 -5.68
N GLU A 119 8.16 2.46 -6.95
CA GLU A 119 7.80 1.12 -7.41
C GLU A 119 8.91 0.10 -7.17
N ALA A 120 10.17 0.46 -7.44
CA ALA A 120 11.32 -0.40 -7.16
C ALA A 120 11.45 -0.70 -5.66
N LEU A 121 11.32 0.31 -4.80
CA LEU A 121 11.36 0.17 -3.35
C LEU A 121 10.17 -0.65 -2.81
N LYS A 122 8.96 -0.43 -3.35
CA LYS A 122 7.76 -1.19 -2.96
C LYS A 122 7.90 -2.68 -3.28
N LYS A 123 8.53 -3.03 -4.41
CA LYS A 123 8.82 -4.44 -4.75
C LYS A 123 9.74 -5.08 -3.72
N LEU A 124 10.78 -4.38 -3.27
CA LEU A 124 11.69 -4.88 -2.23
C LEU A 124 10.97 -5.09 -0.88
N ASP A 125 10.15 -4.12 -0.47
CA ASP A 125 9.38 -4.20 0.78
C ASP A 125 8.36 -5.35 0.75
N ASN A 126 7.66 -5.55 -0.38
CA ASN A 126 6.73 -6.66 -0.53
C ASN A 126 7.43 -8.03 -0.40
N ILE A 127 8.63 -8.18 -0.99
CA ILE A 127 9.42 -9.42 -0.87
C ILE A 127 9.81 -9.65 0.60
N LYS A 128 10.25 -8.60 1.31
CA LYS A 128 10.59 -8.67 2.73
C LYS A 128 9.40 -9.13 3.57
N LYS A 129 8.24 -8.48 3.40
CA LYS A 129 7.01 -8.79 4.13
C LYS A 129 6.49 -10.20 3.87
N ASP A 130 6.54 -10.69 2.62
CA ASP A 130 6.14 -12.06 2.30
C ASP A 130 6.99 -13.09 3.06
N HIS A 131 8.31 -12.88 3.09
CA HIS A 131 9.22 -13.77 3.81
C HIS A 131 9.03 -13.70 5.32
N GLU A 132 8.90 -12.50 5.89
CA GLU A 132 8.64 -12.31 7.33
C GLU A 132 7.32 -12.98 7.74
N LYS A 133 6.27 -12.82 6.94
CA LYS A 133 4.98 -13.47 7.16
C LYS A 133 5.12 -14.99 7.14
N ARG A 134 5.81 -15.55 6.15
CA ARG A 134 6.01 -17.01 6.05
C ARG A 134 6.77 -17.58 7.25
N VAL A 135 7.79 -16.87 7.74
CA VAL A 135 8.53 -17.26 8.96
C VAL A 135 7.63 -17.16 10.19
N CYS A 136 6.85 -16.08 10.31
CA CYS A 136 5.89 -15.89 11.40
C CYS A 136 4.84 -17.01 11.45
N ASP A 137 4.26 -17.37 10.30
CA ASP A 137 3.28 -18.45 10.18
C ASP A 137 3.89 -19.81 10.57
N LEU A 138 5.12 -20.10 10.15
CA LEU A 138 5.84 -21.32 10.54
C LEU A 138 6.10 -21.37 12.05
N LYS A 139 6.43 -20.24 12.69
CA LYS A 139 6.63 -20.16 14.13
C LYS A 139 5.31 -20.32 14.90
N LYS A 140 4.23 -19.69 14.42
CA LYS A 140 2.88 -19.85 14.99
C LYS A 140 2.41 -21.30 14.93
N ASN A 141 2.66 -21.98 13.81
CA ASN A 141 2.31 -23.39 13.65
C ASN A 141 3.09 -24.27 14.64
N GLN A 142 4.39 -24.02 14.85
CA GLN A 142 5.17 -24.74 15.87
C GLN A 142 4.60 -24.58 17.28
N LEU A 143 4.24 -23.36 17.68
CA LEU A 143 3.63 -23.11 19.00
C LEU A 143 2.29 -23.81 19.14
N THR A 144 1.48 -23.80 18.07
CA THR A 144 0.18 -24.48 18.04
C THR A 144 0.36 -25.99 18.15
N ASP A 145 1.32 -26.58 17.42
CA ASP A 145 1.60 -28.02 17.46
C ASP A 145 2.12 -28.46 18.84
N ILE A 146 2.98 -27.67 19.48
CA ILE A 146 3.44 -27.93 20.85
C ILE A 146 2.26 -27.88 21.82
N SER A 147 1.45 -26.83 21.74
CA SER A 147 0.28 -26.66 22.60
C SER A 147 -0.70 -27.82 22.45
N LYS A 148 -0.98 -28.28 21.23
CA LYS A 148 -1.81 -29.46 20.98
C LYS A 148 -1.20 -30.74 21.56
N ALA A 149 0.11 -30.95 21.39
CA ALA A 149 0.79 -32.12 21.91
C ALA A 149 0.73 -32.18 23.44
N GLN A 150 1.01 -31.06 24.10
CA GLN A 150 0.93 -30.92 25.55
C GLN A 150 -0.48 -31.14 26.09
N LEU A 151 -1.51 -30.61 25.41
CA LEU A 151 -2.91 -30.87 25.80
C LEU A 151 -3.27 -32.34 25.70
N ILE A 152 -2.75 -33.07 24.70
CA ILE A 152 -2.94 -34.52 24.60
C ILE A 152 -2.22 -35.23 25.76
N GLU A 153 -0.99 -34.83 26.10
CA GLU A 153 -0.22 -35.42 27.20
C GLU A 153 -0.87 -35.22 28.57
N ILE A 154 -1.50 -34.07 28.80
CA ILE A 154 -2.24 -33.79 30.03
C ILE A 154 -3.53 -34.63 30.11
N ASN A 155 -4.17 -34.88 28.96
CA ASN A 155 -5.46 -35.57 28.86
C ASN A 155 -5.36 -37.01 28.33
N LEU A 156 -4.23 -37.70 28.53
CA LEU A 156 -3.98 -39.02 27.92
C LEU A 156 -5.11 -40.02 28.17
N ASP A 157 -5.53 -40.18 29.43
CA ASP A 157 -6.58 -41.14 29.80
C ASP A 157 -7.93 -40.83 29.15
N LEU A 158 -8.26 -39.54 29.01
CA LEU A 158 -9.49 -39.08 28.38
C LEU A 158 -9.46 -39.40 26.87
N VAL A 159 -8.33 -39.11 26.22
CA VAL A 159 -8.11 -39.35 24.79
C VAL A 159 -8.13 -40.85 24.48
N ASP A 160 -7.43 -41.68 25.27
CA ASP A 160 -7.40 -43.12 25.05
C ASP A 160 -8.77 -43.78 25.28
N LYS A 161 -9.55 -43.33 26.26
CA LYS A 161 -10.95 -43.77 26.43
C LYS A 161 -11.80 -43.42 25.22
N ALA A 162 -11.70 -42.19 24.70
CA ALA A 162 -12.42 -41.77 23.50
C ALA A 162 -12.06 -42.64 22.28
N ILE A 163 -10.76 -42.87 22.07
CA ILE A 163 -10.25 -43.74 21.00
C ILE A 163 -10.82 -45.15 21.14
N LEU A 164 -10.81 -45.73 22.35
CA LEU A 164 -11.32 -47.07 22.62
C LEU A 164 -12.83 -47.17 22.33
N ILE A 165 -13.63 -46.22 22.80
CA ILE A 165 -15.08 -46.19 22.58
C ILE A 165 -15.38 -46.14 21.08
N ILE A 166 -14.78 -45.22 20.34
CA ILE A 166 -15.01 -45.08 18.89
C ILE A 166 -14.52 -46.33 18.14
N ARG A 167 -13.33 -46.86 18.44
CA ARG A 167 -12.82 -48.08 17.81
C ARG A 167 -13.71 -49.29 18.06
N SER A 168 -14.24 -49.44 19.28
CA SER A 168 -15.15 -50.55 19.61
C SER A 168 -16.47 -50.44 18.85
N ALA A 169 -17.02 -49.23 18.68
CA ALA A 169 -18.20 -49.01 17.86
C ALA A 169 -17.96 -49.38 16.39
N ILE A 170 -16.80 -49.00 15.83
CA ILE A 170 -16.40 -49.38 14.46
C ILE A 170 -16.22 -50.90 14.34
N ALA A 171 -15.59 -51.54 15.33
CA ALA A 171 -15.39 -53.00 15.35
C ALA A 171 -16.73 -53.76 15.39
N ASN A 172 -17.75 -53.17 16.01
CA ASN A 172 -19.13 -53.68 16.02
C ASN A 172 -19.92 -53.32 14.75
N GLN A 173 -19.26 -52.84 13.69
CA GLN A 173 -19.87 -52.49 12.40
C GLN A 173 -20.94 -51.39 12.49
N ILE A 174 -20.88 -50.55 13.53
CA ILE A 174 -21.78 -49.40 13.68
C ILE A 174 -21.37 -48.33 12.66
N GLY A 175 -22.35 -47.81 11.91
CA GLY A 175 -22.09 -46.78 10.90
C GLY A 175 -21.69 -45.45 11.52
N TRP A 176 -20.86 -44.65 10.84
CA TRP A 176 -20.39 -43.36 11.35
C TRP A 176 -21.51 -42.37 11.73
N SER A 177 -22.62 -42.39 10.99
CA SER A 177 -23.79 -41.57 11.30
C SER A 177 -24.42 -41.97 12.64
N GLU A 178 -24.46 -43.27 12.92
CA GLU A 178 -24.97 -43.82 14.17
C GLU A 178 -23.99 -43.57 15.32
N ILE A 179 -22.68 -43.68 15.09
CA ILE A 179 -21.64 -43.29 16.06
C ILE A 179 -21.82 -41.81 16.44
N GLY A 180 -22.10 -40.94 15.46
CA GLY A 180 -22.41 -39.53 15.71
C GLY A 180 -23.61 -39.35 16.64
N ASN A 181 -24.72 -40.06 16.39
CA ASN A 181 -25.91 -40.01 17.24
C ASN A 181 -25.62 -40.55 18.66
N LEU A 182 -24.90 -41.67 18.78
CA LEU A 182 -24.51 -42.25 20.07
C LEU A 182 -23.64 -41.30 20.89
N VAL A 183 -22.72 -40.58 20.23
CA VAL A 183 -21.91 -39.55 20.91
C VAL A 183 -22.79 -38.39 21.39
N LEU A 184 -23.76 -37.94 20.61
CA LEU A 184 -24.70 -36.89 21.02
C LEU A 184 -25.58 -37.33 22.21
N GLU A 185 -26.12 -38.55 22.18
CA GLU A 185 -26.89 -39.11 23.30
C GLU A 185 -26.03 -39.22 24.57
N ALA A 186 -24.78 -39.69 24.44
CA ALA A 186 -23.84 -39.76 25.56
C ALA A 186 -23.45 -38.36 26.09
N GLN A 187 -23.40 -37.34 25.23
CA GLN A 187 -23.20 -35.95 25.65
C GLN A 187 -24.36 -35.43 26.49
N GLU A 188 -25.60 -35.70 26.08
CA GLU A 188 -26.82 -35.35 26.81
C GLU A 188 -26.93 -36.09 28.15
N ALA A 189 -26.54 -37.36 28.17
CA ALA A 189 -26.45 -38.18 29.38
C ALA A 189 -25.35 -37.72 30.35
N GLY A 190 -24.47 -36.82 29.90
CA GLY A 190 -23.51 -36.14 30.75
C GLY A 190 -22.10 -36.71 30.75
N ASP A 191 -21.79 -37.68 29.89
CA ASP A 191 -20.48 -38.33 29.80
C ASP A 191 -19.36 -37.31 29.50
N VAL A 192 -18.33 -37.33 30.34
CA VAL A 192 -17.16 -36.45 30.23
C VAL A 192 -16.36 -36.69 28.95
N VAL A 193 -16.27 -37.95 28.49
CA VAL A 193 -15.54 -38.32 27.27
C VAL A 193 -16.30 -37.83 26.05
N ALA A 194 -17.61 -38.10 26.01
CA ALA A 194 -18.46 -37.69 24.91
C ALA A 194 -18.53 -36.16 24.78
N LYS A 195 -18.61 -35.42 25.90
CA LYS A 195 -18.61 -33.94 25.92
C LYS A 195 -17.35 -33.32 25.32
N ALA A 196 -16.20 -33.99 25.45
CA ALA A 196 -14.95 -33.54 24.87
C ALA A 196 -14.97 -33.69 23.34
N ILE A 197 -15.62 -34.72 22.78
CA ILE A 197 -15.69 -34.96 21.34
C ILE A 197 -16.59 -33.89 20.69
N LYS A 198 -16.06 -33.12 19.73
CA LYS A 198 -16.82 -32.04 19.04
C LYS A 198 -17.19 -32.37 17.61
N LYS A 199 -16.36 -33.13 16.90
CA LYS A 199 -16.58 -33.46 15.49
C LYS A 199 -15.97 -34.80 15.13
N LEU A 200 -16.68 -35.60 14.35
CA LEU A 200 -16.12 -36.82 13.73
C LEU A 200 -15.65 -36.48 12.30
N LYS A 201 -14.45 -36.92 11.91
CA LYS A 201 -13.84 -36.71 10.58
C LYS A 201 -13.60 -38.06 9.90
N LEU A 202 -14.69 -38.62 9.39
CA LEU A 202 -14.79 -39.94 8.75
C LEU A 202 -13.83 -40.15 7.57
N GLU A 203 -13.60 -39.12 6.77
CA GLU A 203 -12.74 -39.19 5.56
C GLU A 203 -11.25 -39.34 5.88
N ALA A 204 -10.84 -38.95 7.09
CA ALA A 204 -9.46 -39.00 7.53
C ALA A 204 -9.22 -40.07 8.60
N ASN A 205 -10.25 -40.79 9.06
CA ASN A 205 -10.17 -41.64 10.26
C ASN A 205 -9.71 -40.87 11.52
N HIS A 206 -10.17 -39.62 11.66
CA HIS A 206 -9.86 -38.77 12.81
C HIS A 206 -11.14 -38.31 13.50
N PHE A 207 -11.02 -37.84 14.74
CA PHE A 207 -12.07 -37.05 15.40
C PHE A 207 -11.44 -35.83 16.08
N THR A 208 -12.21 -34.76 16.20
CA THR A 208 -11.80 -33.54 16.87
C THR A 208 -12.33 -33.53 18.29
N MET A 209 -11.42 -33.34 19.25
CA MET A 209 -11.73 -33.27 20.67
C MET A 209 -11.31 -31.91 21.23
N LEU A 210 -12.14 -31.33 22.09
CA LEU A 210 -11.79 -30.16 22.88
C LEU A 210 -10.99 -30.63 24.09
N LEU A 211 -9.73 -30.24 24.15
CA LEU A 211 -8.83 -30.55 25.26
C LEU A 211 -8.54 -29.28 26.05
N ASP A 212 -8.52 -29.41 27.36
CA ASP A 212 -8.28 -28.33 28.32
C ASP A 212 -7.26 -28.79 29.38
N ASP A 213 -6.60 -27.86 30.04
CA ASP A 213 -5.70 -28.15 31.15
C ASP A 213 -6.48 -28.07 32.48
N PRO A 214 -6.75 -29.23 33.14
CA PRO A 214 -7.50 -29.26 34.39
C PRO A 214 -6.76 -28.60 35.57
N TYR A 215 -5.47 -28.27 35.41
CA TYR A 215 -4.67 -27.58 36.41
C TYR A 215 -4.56 -26.06 36.16
N ASN A 216 -5.23 -25.54 35.12
CA ASN A 216 -5.22 -24.12 34.79
C ASN A 216 -6.21 -23.32 35.66
N ASN A 217 -5.91 -23.18 36.95
CA ASN A 217 -6.77 -22.50 37.93
C ASN A 217 -6.87 -20.97 37.71
N ASP A 218 -5.86 -20.34 37.09
CA ASP A 218 -5.77 -18.89 36.97
C ASP A 218 -5.94 -18.38 35.52
N GLY A 219 -6.20 -19.27 34.55
CA GLY A 219 -6.41 -18.90 33.15
C GLY A 219 -5.17 -18.38 32.40
N GLU A 220 -4.00 -18.34 33.04
CA GLU A 220 -2.76 -17.78 32.49
C GLU A 220 -1.93 -18.77 31.64
N ASN A 221 -2.12 -20.09 31.80
CA ASN A 221 -1.13 -21.05 31.28
C ASN A 221 -1.50 -21.65 29.91
N MET A 222 -2.74 -22.11 29.71
CA MET A 222 -3.10 -22.82 28.48
C MET A 222 -4.58 -22.68 28.12
N ILE A 223 -4.86 -22.19 26.91
CA ILE A 223 -6.24 -22.02 26.43
C ILE A 223 -6.76 -23.37 25.91
N PRO A 224 -8.02 -23.77 26.19
CA PRO A 224 -8.62 -24.95 25.60
C PRO A 224 -8.52 -24.92 24.06
N GLN A 225 -8.13 -26.03 23.45
CA GLN A 225 -7.99 -26.14 21.99
C GLN A 225 -8.70 -27.35 21.41
N LEU A 226 -9.19 -27.17 20.18
CA LEU A 226 -9.68 -28.26 19.34
C LEU A 226 -8.48 -28.99 18.71
N VAL A 227 -8.32 -30.26 19.07
CA VAL A 227 -7.24 -31.12 18.63
C VAL A 227 -7.80 -32.29 17.84
N ASP A 228 -7.17 -32.61 16.71
CA ASP A 228 -7.55 -33.77 15.91
C ASP A 228 -6.79 -34.99 16.38
N ILE A 229 -7.52 -36.05 16.72
CA ILE A 229 -7.00 -37.30 17.22
C ILE A 229 -7.19 -38.36 16.13
N ASP A 230 -6.09 -39.00 15.76
CA ASP A 230 -6.02 -40.10 14.81
C ASP A 230 -6.46 -41.40 15.50
N LEU A 231 -7.49 -42.04 14.94
CA LEU A 231 -8.03 -43.29 15.45
C LEU A 231 -7.15 -44.49 15.17
N ASP A 232 -6.10 -44.40 14.36
CA ASP A 232 -5.16 -45.51 14.15
C ASP A 232 -4.01 -45.50 15.17
N LEU A 233 -3.90 -44.42 15.95
CA LEU A 233 -2.82 -44.21 16.91
C LEU A 233 -3.32 -44.26 18.36
N THR A 234 -2.40 -44.46 19.31
CA THR A 234 -2.70 -44.26 20.74
C THR A 234 -2.70 -42.76 21.07
N ALA A 235 -3.20 -42.36 22.24
CA ALA A 235 -3.11 -40.96 22.69
C ALA A 235 -1.66 -40.46 22.70
N TYR A 236 -0.73 -41.26 23.23
CA TYR A 236 0.70 -40.90 23.24
C TYR A 236 1.30 -40.79 21.84
N ALA A 237 0.93 -41.69 20.92
CA ALA A 237 1.39 -41.60 19.53
C ALA A 237 0.82 -40.37 18.80
N ASN A 238 -0.41 -39.97 19.12
CA ASN A 238 -1.00 -38.71 18.64
C ASN A 238 -0.22 -37.49 19.15
N ALA A 239 0.10 -37.42 20.44
CA ALA A 239 0.95 -36.34 20.98
C ALA A 239 2.32 -36.28 20.27
N ARG A 240 2.96 -37.45 20.09
CA ARG A 240 4.24 -37.55 19.38
C ARG A 240 4.16 -37.06 17.93
N LYS A 241 3.07 -37.37 17.22
CA LYS A 241 2.82 -36.89 15.85
C LYS A 241 2.85 -35.36 15.76
N TYR A 242 2.26 -34.66 16.74
CA TYR A 242 2.32 -33.20 16.81
C TYR A 242 3.72 -32.67 17.14
N TYR A 243 4.49 -33.34 18.01
CA TYR A 243 5.90 -32.99 18.22
C TYR A 243 6.76 -33.18 16.97
N ASP A 244 6.49 -34.22 16.19
CA ASP A 244 7.14 -34.45 14.90
C ASP A 244 6.75 -33.36 13.88
N PHE A 245 5.49 -32.91 13.85
CA PHE A 245 5.06 -31.75 13.06
C PHE A 245 5.81 -30.47 13.45
N LYS A 246 5.98 -30.20 14.75
CA LYS A 246 6.82 -29.08 15.22
C LYS A 246 8.26 -29.22 14.72
N LYS A 247 8.86 -30.41 14.79
CA LYS A 247 10.23 -30.64 14.29
C LYS A 247 10.34 -30.39 12.78
N HIS A 248 9.35 -30.83 12.01
CA HIS A 248 9.28 -30.55 10.58
C HIS A 248 9.09 -29.06 10.29
N ALA A 249 8.22 -28.37 11.03
CA ALA A 249 7.99 -26.94 10.89
C ALA A 249 9.25 -26.12 11.25
N ALA A 250 9.98 -26.49 12.30
CA ALA A 250 11.27 -25.88 12.66
C ALA A 250 12.32 -26.06 11.56
N LYS A 251 12.41 -27.26 10.96
CA LYS A 251 13.31 -27.49 9.82
C LYS A 251 12.90 -26.69 8.58
N LYS A 252 11.60 -26.49 8.35
CA LYS A 252 11.07 -25.63 7.28
C LYS A 252 11.38 -24.16 7.55
N GLU A 253 11.28 -23.70 8.80
CA GLU A 253 11.62 -22.34 9.21
C GLU A 253 13.08 -22.03 8.91
N GLN A 254 14.00 -22.89 9.36
CA GLN A 254 15.44 -22.71 9.13
C GLN A 254 15.77 -22.64 7.63
N LYS A 255 15.23 -23.58 6.83
CA LYS A 255 15.39 -23.55 5.37
C LYS A 255 14.80 -22.29 4.74
N THR A 256 13.68 -21.80 5.27
CA THR A 256 13.02 -20.59 4.78
C THR A 256 13.88 -19.37 5.08
N LEU A 257 14.45 -19.26 6.28
CA LEU A 257 15.39 -18.20 6.67
C LEU A 257 16.63 -18.18 5.77
N ASP A 258 17.26 -19.33 5.55
CA ASP A 258 18.44 -19.44 4.69
C ASP A 258 18.14 -19.04 3.24
N SER A 259 16.99 -19.50 2.71
CA SER A 259 16.56 -19.14 1.36
C SER A 259 16.18 -17.66 1.24
N SER A 260 15.53 -17.11 2.26
CA SER A 260 15.10 -15.71 2.35
C SER A 260 16.31 -14.78 2.37
N GLY A 261 17.33 -15.08 3.18
CA GLY A 261 18.55 -14.26 3.23
C GLY A 261 19.24 -14.14 1.87
N LYS A 262 19.27 -15.22 1.07
CA LYS A 262 19.82 -15.20 -0.29
C LYS A 262 18.92 -14.45 -1.26
N ALA A 263 17.61 -14.70 -1.22
CA ALA A 263 16.64 -14.04 -2.09
C ALA A 263 16.59 -12.52 -1.84
N PHE A 264 16.59 -12.11 -0.58
CA PHE A 264 16.57 -10.71 -0.16
C PHE A 264 17.83 -9.97 -0.64
N LYS A 265 19.03 -10.54 -0.45
CA LYS A 265 20.28 -9.95 -0.96
C LYS A 265 20.26 -9.77 -2.49
N ASN A 266 19.69 -10.72 -3.22
CA ASN A 266 19.56 -10.62 -4.67
C ASN A 266 18.52 -9.55 -5.07
N ALA A 267 17.40 -9.47 -4.37
CA ALA A 267 16.38 -8.45 -4.59
C ALA A 267 16.91 -7.04 -4.28
N GLU A 268 17.68 -6.89 -3.20
CA GLU A 268 18.34 -5.64 -2.82
C GLU A 268 19.33 -5.18 -3.89
N LYS A 269 20.18 -6.09 -4.39
CA LYS A 269 21.10 -5.80 -5.49
C LYS A 269 20.35 -5.34 -6.75
N LYS A 270 19.29 -6.05 -7.16
CA LYS A 270 18.46 -5.67 -8.31
C LYS A 270 17.79 -4.31 -8.13
N THR A 271 17.28 -4.04 -6.93
CA THR A 271 16.63 -2.75 -6.61
C THR A 271 17.65 -1.62 -6.66
N LYS A 272 18.85 -1.81 -6.11
CA LYS A 272 19.93 -0.82 -6.17
C LYS A 272 20.38 -0.52 -7.61
N LEU A 273 20.44 -1.54 -8.47
CA LEU A 273 20.73 -1.35 -9.89
C LEU A 273 19.61 -0.57 -10.59
N ALA A 274 18.35 -0.95 -10.37
CA ALA A 274 17.21 -0.24 -10.94
C ALA A 274 17.17 1.24 -10.51
N LEU A 275 17.43 1.55 -9.24
CA LEU A 275 17.50 2.93 -8.75
C LEU A 275 18.62 3.72 -9.46
N LYS A 276 19.80 3.12 -9.66
CA LYS A 276 20.89 3.75 -10.40
C LYS A 276 20.53 4.00 -11.86
N GLU A 277 19.88 3.05 -12.53
CA GLU A 277 19.44 3.19 -13.92
C GLU A 277 18.38 4.29 -14.08
N VAL A 278 17.41 4.36 -13.17
CA VAL A 278 16.40 5.43 -13.16
C VAL A 278 17.08 6.78 -12.94
N ALA A 279 17.99 6.90 -11.98
CA ALA A 279 18.73 8.13 -11.74
C ALA A 279 19.57 8.57 -12.95
N LEU A 280 20.28 7.64 -13.58
CA LEU A 280 21.07 7.89 -14.79
C LEU A 280 20.17 8.35 -15.94
N THR A 281 19.08 7.62 -16.21
CA THR A 281 18.14 7.95 -17.28
C THR A 281 17.50 9.32 -17.06
N SER A 282 17.11 9.63 -15.83
CA SER A 282 16.58 10.94 -15.47
C SER A 282 17.60 12.06 -15.70
N SER A 283 18.87 11.85 -15.34
CA SER A 283 19.94 12.82 -15.58
C SER A 283 20.19 13.05 -17.07
N ILE A 284 20.16 11.99 -17.89
CA ILE A 284 20.34 12.09 -19.34
C ILE A 284 19.18 12.87 -19.97
N ILE A 285 17.93 12.54 -19.61
CA ILE A 285 16.75 13.23 -20.17
C ILE A 285 16.76 14.71 -19.76
N LYS A 286 17.12 15.03 -18.51
CA LYS A 286 17.23 16.43 -18.05
C LYS A 286 18.36 17.22 -18.69
N ALA A 287 19.46 16.55 -19.07
CA ALA A 287 20.58 17.21 -19.73
C ALA A 287 20.26 17.63 -21.17
N ARG A 288 19.30 16.95 -21.82
CA ARG A 288 18.82 17.36 -23.15
C ARG A 288 17.94 18.61 -23.01
N LYS A 289 18.34 19.69 -23.69
CA LYS A 289 17.46 20.84 -23.91
C LYS A 289 16.45 20.49 -25.00
N THR A 290 15.20 20.27 -24.63
CA THR A 290 14.08 20.15 -25.57
C THR A 290 13.47 21.53 -25.77
N PHE A 291 13.38 21.99 -27.01
CA PHE A 291 12.69 23.24 -27.32
C PHE A 291 11.18 23.04 -27.33
N TRP A 292 10.41 24.08 -27.00
CA TRP A 292 8.95 23.97 -26.87
C TRP A 292 8.27 23.54 -28.17
N PHE A 293 8.78 23.98 -29.32
CA PHE A 293 8.20 23.70 -30.64
C PHE A 293 8.34 22.23 -31.07
N GLU A 294 9.29 21.47 -30.49
CA GLU A 294 9.43 20.02 -30.75
C GLU A 294 8.20 19.21 -30.30
N LYS A 295 7.30 19.79 -29.50
CA LYS A 295 6.04 19.14 -29.07
C LYS A 295 4.89 19.26 -30.06
N PHE A 296 5.01 20.14 -31.05
CA PHE A 296 3.91 20.52 -31.95
C PHE A 296 4.17 20.15 -33.43
N LEU A 297 5.23 19.38 -33.69
CA LEU A 297 5.52 18.70 -34.96
C LEU A 297 4.97 17.28 -34.94
#